data_AF-A0A089JTI4-F1
#
_entry.id   AF-A0A089JTI4-F1
#
_cell.length_a   1.000
_cell.length_b   1.000
_cell.length_c   1.000
_cell.angle_alpha   90.00
_cell.angle_beta   90.00
_cell.angle_gamma   90.00
#
_symmetry.space_group_name_H-M   'P 1'
#
loop_
_entity.id
_entity.type
_entity.pdbx_description
1 polymer ?
#
loop_
_entity_poly.entity_id
_entity_poly.type
_entity_poly.pdbx_seq_one_letter_code
_entity_poly.pdbx_strand_id
1 'polypeptide(L)'
;MFMEMKLADPPRRLQAEGPLFQCWWYFRLAGDIWIHRGDTVQGHAILNKAATHLIEALFSANCEHVPHEKWLIHFSRSLAWTPPDWEARLLAIMGTGDFSRQSLITRQAAIDHVWEEVDAYIISMERPEYQLNVMHVTFYDLLKLLLSENPLPVQEWTKRMSLSVLSGEPFIRFASVQQEHIIVDKEKLLILNPEELYSWHSAIVKQLLAEIRNKGL
;
A
#
# COMPACT_ATOMS: atom_id res chain seq x y z
N MET A 1 -20.51 25.09 -9.87
CA MET A 1 -19.20 25.68 -9.51
C MET A 1 -18.37 24.81 -8.54
N PHE A 2 -18.74 24.61 -7.25
CA PHE A 2 -17.93 23.76 -6.33
C PHE A 2 -17.95 22.26 -6.66
N MET A 3 -19.07 21.74 -7.17
CA MET A 3 -19.22 20.32 -7.53
C MET A 3 -18.47 19.96 -8.83
N GLU A 4 -18.47 20.89 -9.80
CA GLU A 4 -17.72 20.75 -11.06
C GLU A 4 -16.21 20.74 -10.81
N MET A 5 -15.70 21.53 -9.85
CA MET A 5 -14.29 21.48 -9.47
C MET A 5 -13.87 20.19 -8.77
N LYS A 6 -14.77 19.55 -8.00
CA LYS A 6 -14.48 18.27 -7.30
C LYS A 6 -14.48 17.05 -8.22
N LEU A 7 -15.10 17.16 -9.39
CA LEU A 7 -15.23 16.09 -10.39
C LEU A 7 -14.40 16.36 -11.65
N ALA A 8 -13.60 17.43 -11.66
CA ALA A 8 -12.91 17.90 -12.87
C ALA A 8 -11.80 16.94 -13.33
N ASP A 9 -11.12 16.28 -12.38
CA ASP A 9 -10.03 15.36 -12.68
C ASP A 9 -10.31 13.97 -12.09
N PRO A 10 -10.33 12.91 -12.91
CA PRO A 10 -10.40 11.55 -12.41
C PRO A 10 -9.17 11.25 -11.54
N PRO A 11 -9.34 10.42 -10.49
CA PRO A 11 -8.22 10.00 -9.65
C PRO A 11 -7.17 9.26 -10.49
N ARG A 12 -5.91 9.36 -10.09
CA ARG A 12 -4.82 8.58 -10.69
C ARG A 12 -4.78 7.18 -10.07
N ARG A 13 -4.34 6.17 -10.82
CA ARG A 13 -4.26 4.79 -10.30
C ARG A 13 -3.39 4.66 -9.06
N LEU A 14 -2.28 5.39 -9.00
CA LEU A 14 -1.40 5.39 -7.83
C LEU A 14 -2.06 5.95 -6.55
N GLN A 15 -3.22 6.61 -6.63
CA GLN A 15 -4.00 6.95 -5.44
C GLN A 15 -4.56 5.71 -4.72
N ALA A 16 -4.50 4.54 -5.35
CA ALA A 16 -4.77 3.24 -4.73
C ALA A 16 -3.74 2.86 -3.64
N GLU A 17 -2.60 3.55 -3.54
CA GLU A 17 -1.55 3.26 -2.53
C GLU A 17 -2.11 3.19 -1.11
N GLY A 18 -2.91 4.18 -0.70
CA GLY A 18 -3.55 4.20 0.61
C GLY A 18 -4.53 3.03 0.83
N PRO A 19 -5.54 2.86 -0.02
CA PRO A 19 -6.46 1.72 0.05
C PRO A 19 -5.77 0.34 0.01
N LEU A 20 -4.76 0.15 -0.83
CA LEU A 20 -4.00 -1.10 -0.89
C LEU A 20 -3.20 -1.35 0.39
N PHE A 21 -2.58 -0.31 0.97
CA PHE A 21 -1.93 -0.42 2.28
C PHE A 21 -2.93 -0.80 3.38
N GLN A 22 -4.10 -0.15 3.43
CA GLN A 22 -5.13 -0.45 4.42
C GLN A 22 -5.67 -1.87 4.27
N CYS A 23 -5.94 -2.30 3.03
CA CYS A 23 -6.35 -3.68 2.75
C CYS A 23 -5.31 -4.67 3.29
N TRP A 24 -4.04 -4.50 2.90
CA TRP A 24 -2.92 -5.33 3.38
C TRP A 24 -2.81 -5.32 4.90
N TRP A 25 -2.91 -4.16 5.54
CA TRP A 25 -2.86 -4.05 7.00
C TRP A 25 -3.96 -4.87 7.66
N TYR A 26 -5.19 -4.79 7.17
CA TYR A 26 -6.31 -5.53 7.74
C TYR A 26 -6.23 -7.04 7.46
N PHE A 27 -5.95 -7.47 6.23
CA PHE A 27 -5.96 -8.90 5.94
C PHE A 27 -4.68 -9.59 6.41
N ARG A 28 -3.50 -8.97 6.28
CA ARG A 28 -2.23 -9.61 6.63
C ARG A 28 -1.88 -9.34 8.08
N LEU A 29 -1.67 -8.08 8.46
CA LEU A 29 -1.16 -7.76 9.79
C LEU A 29 -2.19 -8.04 10.89
N ALA A 30 -3.39 -7.50 10.78
CA ALA A 30 -4.45 -7.73 11.76
C ALA A 30 -5.11 -9.11 11.61
N GLY A 31 -5.30 -9.58 10.37
CA GLY A 31 -5.92 -10.88 10.08
C GLY A 31 -5.13 -12.05 10.64
N ASP A 32 -3.81 -12.09 10.44
CA ASP A 32 -2.94 -13.16 10.96
C ASP A 32 -3.03 -13.26 12.49
N ILE A 33 -3.13 -12.12 13.18
CA ILE A 33 -3.28 -12.06 14.65
C ILE A 33 -4.56 -12.77 15.10
N TRP A 34 -5.69 -12.53 14.43
CA TRP A 34 -6.97 -13.13 14.82
C TRP A 34 -7.06 -14.62 14.44
N ILE A 35 -6.49 -15.00 13.29
CA ILE A 35 -6.33 -16.42 12.91
C ILE A 35 -5.49 -17.18 13.93
N HIS A 36 -4.42 -16.56 14.44
CA HIS A 36 -3.58 -17.14 15.47
C HIS A 36 -4.30 -17.24 16.82
N ARG A 37 -5.08 -16.22 17.20
CA ARG A 37 -5.87 -16.21 18.44
C ARG A 37 -7.09 -17.13 18.41
N GLY A 38 -7.53 -17.56 17.23
CA GLY A 38 -8.71 -18.40 17.07
C GLY A 38 -10.05 -17.66 17.24
N ASP A 39 -10.04 -16.32 17.28
CA ASP A 39 -11.26 -15.52 17.32
C ASP A 39 -11.76 -15.26 15.89
N THR A 40 -12.62 -16.14 15.40
CA THR A 40 -13.06 -16.13 14.00
C THR A 40 -14.06 -15.03 13.71
N VAL A 41 -14.88 -14.64 14.69
CA VAL A 41 -15.86 -13.54 14.56
C VAL A 41 -15.12 -12.22 14.39
N GLN A 42 -14.16 -11.94 15.27
CA GLN A 42 -13.34 -10.73 15.16
C GLN A 42 -12.46 -10.76 13.90
N GLY A 43 -11.93 -11.93 13.53
CA GLY A 43 -11.19 -12.12 12.29
C GLY A 43 -12.00 -11.73 11.06
N HIS A 44 -13.23 -12.24 10.93
CA HIS A 44 -14.12 -11.88 9.81
C HIS A 44 -14.52 -10.41 9.82
N ALA A 45 -14.73 -9.81 10.99
CA ALA A 45 -15.01 -8.37 11.10
C ALA A 45 -13.85 -7.51 10.56
N ILE A 46 -12.60 -7.93 10.81
CA ILE A 46 -11.41 -7.26 10.27
C ILE A 46 -11.25 -7.52 8.76
N LEU A 47 -11.49 -8.74 8.29
CA LEU A 47 -11.46 -9.04 6.85
C LEU A 47 -12.54 -8.30 6.04
N ASN A 48 -13.68 -7.94 6.65
CA ASN A 48 -14.65 -7.04 6.02
C ASN A 48 -14.02 -5.67 5.70
N LYS A 49 -13.22 -5.09 6.61
CA LYS A 49 -12.54 -3.82 6.37
C LYS A 49 -11.52 -3.95 5.24
N ALA A 50 -10.78 -5.05 5.20
CA ALA A 50 -9.85 -5.33 4.11
C ALA A 50 -10.58 -5.38 2.75
N ALA A 51 -11.68 -6.13 2.66
CA ALA A 51 -12.47 -6.24 1.43
C ALA A 51 -13.04 -4.89 0.98
N THR A 52 -13.50 -4.04 1.90
CA THR A 52 -13.93 -2.67 1.57
C THR A 52 -12.81 -1.87 0.92
N HIS A 53 -11.64 -1.78 1.56
CA HIS A 53 -10.49 -1.03 1.02
C HIS A 53 -9.96 -1.61 -0.30
N LEU A 54 -10.04 -2.92 -0.49
CA LEU A 54 -9.70 -3.57 -1.75
C LEU A 54 -10.61 -3.11 -2.89
N ILE A 55 -11.91 -2.99 -2.64
CA ILE A 55 -12.86 -2.50 -3.65
C ILE A 55 -12.62 -1.00 -3.90
N GLU A 56 -12.31 -0.20 -2.88
CA GLU A 56 -11.90 1.21 -3.07
C GLU A 56 -10.65 1.35 -3.96
N ALA A 57 -9.65 0.47 -3.76
CA ALA A 57 -8.47 0.40 -4.62
C ALA A 57 -8.84 0.09 -6.08
N LEU A 58 -9.85 -0.78 -6.30
CA LEU A 58 -10.32 -1.13 -7.63
C LEU A 58 -10.94 0.06 -8.39
N PHE A 59 -11.63 0.97 -7.70
CA PHE A 59 -12.08 2.23 -8.29
C PHE A 59 -10.89 3.09 -8.74
N SER A 60 -9.87 3.22 -7.88
CA SER A 60 -8.66 3.95 -8.22
C SER A 60 -7.92 3.32 -9.40
N ALA A 61 -7.86 1.98 -9.49
CA ALA A 61 -7.28 1.24 -10.62
C ALA A 61 -7.96 1.59 -11.96
N ASN A 62 -9.25 1.92 -11.92
CA ASN A 62 -10.04 2.35 -13.07
C ASN A 62 -10.03 3.86 -13.31
N CYS A 63 -9.27 4.63 -12.51
CA CYS A 63 -9.32 6.09 -12.50
C CYS A 63 -10.74 6.63 -12.22
N GLU A 64 -11.50 5.95 -11.36
CA GLU A 64 -12.85 6.36 -10.96
C GLU A 64 -12.89 6.79 -9.50
N HIS A 65 -13.75 7.77 -9.20
CA HIS A 65 -13.96 8.20 -7.81
C HIS A 65 -14.62 7.08 -7.00
N VAL A 66 -14.10 6.86 -5.80
CA VAL A 66 -14.67 5.92 -4.84
C VAL A 66 -16.07 6.41 -4.43
N PRO A 67 -17.13 5.63 -4.67
CA PRO A 67 -18.48 6.00 -4.26
C PRO A 67 -18.65 5.83 -2.75
N HIS A 68 -19.73 6.39 -2.20
CA HIS A 68 -20.11 6.14 -0.81
C HIS A 68 -20.27 4.64 -0.54
N GLU A 69 -19.89 4.17 0.66
CA GLU A 69 -19.82 2.75 1.06
C GLU A 69 -21.06 1.92 0.67
N LYS A 70 -22.27 2.49 0.84
CA LYS A 70 -23.55 1.85 0.50
C LYS A 70 -23.68 1.43 -0.96
N TRP A 71 -22.93 2.06 -1.87
CA TRP A 71 -22.93 1.78 -3.31
C TRP A 71 -21.65 1.09 -3.79
N LEU A 72 -20.64 0.95 -2.93
CA LEU A 72 -19.30 0.49 -3.30
C LEU A 72 -19.32 -0.84 -4.05
N ILE A 73 -19.98 -1.84 -3.48
CA ILE A 73 -20.11 -3.16 -4.10
C ILE A 73 -20.95 -3.11 -5.37
N HIS A 74 -22.04 -2.34 -5.36
CA HIS A 74 -22.95 -2.23 -6.50
C HIS A 74 -22.24 -1.65 -7.73
N PHE A 75 -21.56 -0.50 -7.57
CA PHE A 75 -20.87 0.18 -8.65
C PHE A 75 -19.55 -0.49 -9.04
N SER A 76 -18.96 -1.34 -8.20
CA SER A 76 -17.77 -2.11 -8.61
C SER A 76 -18.01 -3.01 -9.83
N ARG A 77 -19.27 -3.39 -10.09
CA ARG A 77 -19.66 -4.27 -11.20
C ARG A 77 -19.65 -3.60 -12.56
N SER A 78 -19.64 -2.27 -12.59
CA SER A 78 -19.62 -1.48 -13.84
C SER A 78 -18.24 -0.95 -14.20
N LEU A 79 -17.21 -1.26 -13.40
CA LEU A 79 -15.84 -0.83 -13.66
C LEU A 79 -15.32 -1.46 -14.95
N ALA A 80 -14.59 -0.66 -15.75
CA ALA A 80 -14.08 -1.07 -17.06
C ALA A 80 -13.09 -2.25 -16.96
N TRP A 81 -12.29 -2.27 -15.90
CA TRP A 81 -11.38 -3.35 -15.57
C TRP A 81 -11.68 -3.90 -14.18
N THR A 82 -11.72 -5.23 -14.10
CA THR A 82 -11.80 -5.98 -12.85
C THR A 82 -10.96 -7.25 -12.96
N PRO A 83 -10.53 -7.84 -11.83
CA PRO A 83 -10.05 -9.22 -11.78
C PRO A 83 -11.01 -10.18 -12.50
N PRO A 84 -10.51 -11.22 -13.20
CA PRO A 84 -11.37 -12.21 -13.85
C PRO A 84 -12.37 -12.84 -12.89
N ASP A 85 -13.58 -13.11 -13.37
CA ASP A 85 -14.68 -13.68 -12.57
C ASP A 85 -15.04 -12.83 -11.33
N TRP A 86 -15.04 -11.51 -11.49
CA TRP A 86 -15.22 -10.54 -10.40
C TRP A 86 -16.40 -10.84 -9.48
N GLU A 87 -17.57 -11.23 -9.99
CA GLU A 87 -18.73 -11.52 -9.14
C GLU A 87 -18.48 -12.70 -8.20
N ALA A 88 -17.85 -13.77 -8.68
CA ALA A 88 -17.52 -14.93 -7.86
C ALA A 88 -16.44 -14.58 -6.82
N ARG A 89 -15.43 -13.80 -7.21
CA ARG A 89 -14.37 -13.32 -6.31
C ARG A 89 -14.91 -12.37 -5.25
N LEU A 90 -15.84 -11.49 -5.62
CA LEU A 90 -16.53 -10.59 -4.71
C LEU A 90 -17.29 -11.38 -3.64
N LEU A 91 -18.00 -12.45 -4.02
CA LEU A 91 -18.64 -13.35 -3.06
C LEU A 91 -17.60 -14.03 -2.15
N ALA A 92 -16.44 -14.44 -2.69
CA ALA A 92 -15.39 -15.08 -1.91
C ALA A 92 -14.74 -14.14 -0.87
N ILE A 93 -14.41 -12.90 -1.25
CA ILE A 93 -13.79 -11.91 -0.33
C ILE A 93 -14.79 -11.38 0.70
N MET A 94 -16.09 -11.41 0.43
CA MET A 94 -17.15 -10.98 1.36
C MET A 94 -17.71 -12.12 2.22
N GLY A 95 -17.65 -13.36 1.74
CA GLY A 95 -18.28 -14.52 2.37
C GLY A 95 -17.58 -14.95 3.66
N THR A 96 -18.34 -15.11 4.74
CA THR A 96 -17.83 -15.58 6.05
C THR A 96 -17.75 -17.11 6.15
N GLY A 97 -18.38 -17.84 5.23
CA GLY A 97 -18.51 -19.29 5.33
C GLY A 97 -19.24 -19.71 6.60
N ASP A 98 -18.68 -20.71 7.31
CA ASP A 98 -19.23 -21.29 8.52
C ASP A 98 -18.63 -20.73 9.82
N PHE A 99 -17.88 -19.61 9.74
CA PHE A 99 -17.12 -19.03 10.85
C PHE A 99 -16.07 -19.96 11.48
N SER A 100 -15.68 -21.03 10.80
CA SER A 100 -14.54 -21.84 11.21
C SER A 100 -13.22 -21.09 11.00
N ARG A 101 -12.16 -21.55 11.66
CA ARG A 101 -10.80 -21.05 11.38
C ARG A 101 -10.43 -21.25 9.91
N GLN A 102 -10.91 -22.34 9.30
CA GLN A 102 -10.65 -22.65 7.90
C GLN A 102 -11.38 -21.68 6.97
N SER A 103 -12.65 -21.33 7.23
CA SER A 103 -13.36 -20.33 6.43
C SER A 103 -12.69 -18.96 6.51
N LEU A 104 -12.15 -18.59 7.68
CA LEU A 104 -11.39 -17.35 7.85
C LEU A 104 -10.10 -17.34 7.04
N ILE A 105 -9.31 -18.42 7.09
CA ILE A 105 -8.07 -18.56 6.31
C ILE A 105 -8.37 -18.53 4.80
N THR A 106 -9.38 -19.29 4.36
CA THR A 106 -9.79 -19.32 2.95
C THR A 106 -10.20 -17.92 2.47
N ARG A 107 -10.94 -17.18 3.29
CA ARG A 107 -11.34 -15.81 2.98
C ARG A 107 -10.14 -14.85 2.92
N GLN A 108 -9.19 -14.97 3.84
CA GLN A 108 -7.95 -14.18 3.83
C GLN A 108 -7.15 -14.41 2.54
N ALA A 109 -7.01 -15.67 2.12
CA ALA A 109 -6.34 -16.01 0.87
C ALA A 109 -7.07 -15.46 -0.38
N ALA A 110 -8.40 -15.47 -0.38
CA ALA A 110 -9.18 -14.85 -1.45
C ALA A 110 -8.92 -13.34 -1.56
N ILE A 111 -8.82 -12.63 -0.42
CA ILE A 111 -8.49 -11.21 -0.39
C ILE A 111 -7.06 -10.97 -0.90
N ASP A 112 -6.11 -11.78 -0.45
CA ASP A 112 -4.69 -11.70 -0.85
C ASP A 112 -4.53 -11.81 -2.37
N HIS A 113 -5.12 -12.83 -2.99
CA HIS A 113 -5.05 -13.01 -4.45
C HIS A 113 -5.65 -11.86 -5.24
N VAL A 114 -6.80 -11.33 -4.79
CA VAL A 114 -7.39 -10.17 -5.47
C VAL A 114 -6.53 -8.93 -5.27
N TRP A 115 -5.94 -8.75 -4.08
CA TRP A 115 -5.01 -7.66 -3.80
C TRP A 115 -3.79 -7.71 -4.72
N GLU A 116 -3.17 -8.89 -4.89
CA GLU A 116 -2.03 -9.10 -5.80
C GLU A 116 -2.37 -8.75 -7.25
N GLU A 117 -3.55 -9.16 -7.73
CA GLU A 117 -3.98 -8.86 -9.10
C GLU A 117 -4.24 -7.36 -9.33
N VAL A 118 -4.84 -6.67 -8.35
CA VAL A 118 -5.05 -5.22 -8.42
C VAL A 118 -3.73 -4.47 -8.37
N ASP A 119 -2.82 -4.86 -7.47
CA ASP A 119 -1.49 -4.28 -7.35
C ASP A 119 -0.69 -4.45 -8.65
N ALA A 120 -0.62 -5.67 -9.18
CA ALA A 120 0.08 -5.97 -10.42
C ALA A 120 -0.49 -5.21 -11.63
N TYR A 121 -1.81 -5.09 -11.71
CA TYR A 121 -2.46 -4.30 -12.77
C TYR A 121 -2.01 -2.85 -12.70
N ILE A 122 -2.08 -2.20 -11.54
CA ILE A 122 -1.69 -0.80 -11.38
C ILE A 122 -0.21 -0.61 -11.70
N ILE A 123 0.67 -1.48 -11.21
CA ILE A 123 2.11 -1.44 -11.55
C ILE A 123 2.33 -1.57 -13.05
N SER A 124 1.65 -2.51 -13.72
CA SER A 124 1.80 -2.68 -15.17
C SER A 124 1.35 -1.46 -15.99
N MET A 125 0.39 -0.68 -15.45
CA MET A 125 -0.16 0.50 -16.12
C MET A 125 0.64 1.77 -15.84
N GLU A 126 1.20 1.90 -14.64
CA GLU A 126 1.81 3.15 -14.18
C GLU A 126 3.34 3.08 -14.05
N ARG A 127 3.90 1.92 -13.68
CA ARG A 127 5.34 1.74 -13.42
C ARG A 127 5.83 0.31 -13.77
N PRO A 128 5.89 -0.10 -15.04
CA PRO A 128 6.21 -1.48 -15.43
C PRO A 128 7.57 -2.01 -14.94
N GLU A 129 8.53 -1.11 -14.68
CA GLU A 129 9.87 -1.47 -14.20
C GLU A 129 9.99 -1.51 -12.67
N TYR A 130 8.92 -1.14 -11.95
CA TYR A 130 8.90 -1.08 -10.50
C TYR A 130 8.72 -2.47 -9.89
N GLN A 131 9.60 -2.82 -8.95
CA GLN A 131 9.73 -4.19 -8.40
C GLN A 131 9.06 -4.36 -7.02
N LEU A 132 8.33 -3.36 -6.57
CA LEU A 132 7.62 -3.37 -5.30
C LEU A 132 6.13 -3.16 -5.54
N ASN A 133 5.33 -3.38 -4.50
CA ASN A 133 3.90 -3.11 -4.54
C ASN A 133 3.59 -1.60 -4.54
N VAL A 134 2.41 -1.24 -5.05
CA VAL A 134 1.88 0.12 -5.08
C VAL A 134 1.91 0.76 -3.69
N MET A 135 1.61 -0.02 -2.63
CA MET A 135 1.64 0.43 -1.23
C MET A 135 3.01 1.00 -0.77
N HIS A 136 4.08 0.77 -1.54
CA HIS A 136 5.43 1.21 -1.22
C HIS A 136 5.88 2.45 -2.04
N VAL A 137 5.12 2.88 -3.04
CA VAL A 137 5.55 3.85 -4.05
C VAL A 137 6.01 5.16 -3.43
N THR A 138 5.20 5.77 -2.56
CA THR A 138 5.56 7.07 -1.96
C THR A 138 6.81 6.94 -1.09
N PHE A 139 6.88 5.91 -0.24
CA PHE A 139 8.05 5.71 0.63
C PHE A 139 9.32 5.44 -0.16
N TYR A 140 9.23 4.64 -1.22
CA TYR A 140 10.35 4.34 -2.09
C TYR A 140 10.87 5.60 -2.80
N ASP A 141 9.97 6.40 -3.36
CA ASP A 141 10.32 7.65 -4.05
C ASP A 141 10.98 8.67 -3.09
N LEU A 142 10.49 8.77 -1.85
CA LEU A 142 11.09 9.63 -0.82
C LEU A 142 12.50 9.18 -0.44
N LEU A 143 12.74 7.88 -0.34
CA LEU A 143 14.08 7.34 -0.06
C LEU A 143 15.04 7.59 -1.22
N LYS A 144 14.57 7.41 -2.47
CA LYS A 144 15.36 7.70 -3.67
C LYS A 144 15.73 9.18 -3.73
N LEU A 145 14.78 10.08 -3.44
CA LEU A 145 15.02 11.53 -3.36
C LEU A 145 16.11 11.88 -2.34
N LEU A 146 16.00 11.34 -1.12
CA LEU A 146 16.98 11.60 -0.06
C LEU A 146 18.39 11.10 -0.42
N LEU A 147 18.50 10.03 -1.19
CA LEU A 147 19.78 9.47 -1.61
C LEU A 147 20.40 10.19 -2.80
N SER A 148 19.57 10.63 -3.75
CA SER A 148 20.03 11.38 -4.92
C SER A 148 20.42 12.82 -4.57
N GLU A 149 19.73 13.42 -3.59
CA GLU A 149 19.95 14.80 -3.16
C GLU A 149 20.35 14.82 -1.69
N ASN A 150 21.62 14.49 -1.39
CA ASN A 150 22.16 14.53 -0.04
C ASN A 150 23.32 15.55 0.04
N PRO A 151 23.18 16.68 0.75
CA PRO A 151 22.06 17.08 1.63
C PRO A 151 20.80 17.57 0.88
N LEU A 152 19.60 17.21 1.38
CA LEU A 152 18.32 17.68 0.82
C LEU A 152 17.81 18.90 1.62
N PRO A 153 17.49 20.05 0.99
CA PRO A 153 16.86 21.16 1.70
C PRO A 153 15.49 20.78 2.30
N VAL A 154 15.22 21.18 3.54
CA VAL A 154 13.94 20.93 4.24
C VAL A 154 12.74 21.50 3.46
N GLN A 155 12.93 22.64 2.79
CA GLN A 155 11.90 23.25 1.95
C GLN A 155 11.54 22.39 0.73
N GLU A 156 12.48 21.60 0.20
CA GLU A 156 12.22 20.72 -0.93
C GLU A 156 11.50 19.44 -0.49
N TRP A 157 11.83 18.91 0.69
CA TRP A 157 11.12 17.80 1.31
C TRP A 157 9.65 18.14 1.62
N THR A 158 9.44 19.30 2.25
CA THR A 158 8.10 19.71 2.75
C THR A 158 7.08 20.00 1.66
N LYS A 159 7.52 20.17 0.40
CA LYS A 159 6.62 20.18 -0.78
C LYS A 159 5.95 18.82 -1.04
N ARG A 160 6.56 17.72 -0.56
CA ARG A 160 6.14 16.34 -0.83
C ARG A 160 5.59 15.66 0.42
N MET A 161 6.22 15.88 1.58
CA MET A 161 5.91 15.13 2.80
C MET A 161 6.18 15.93 4.08
N SER A 162 5.45 15.62 5.15
CA SER A 162 5.72 16.17 6.48
C SER A 162 7.09 15.72 7.01
N LEU A 163 7.78 16.59 7.76
CA LEU A 163 9.02 16.22 8.47
C LEU A 163 8.82 15.12 9.51
N SER A 164 7.59 14.95 10.03
CA SER A 164 7.26 13.89 10.99
C SER A 164 7.57 12.49 10.46
N VAL A 165 7.53 12.28 9.13
CA VAL A 165 7.86 10.99 8.51
C VAL A 165 9.32 10.60 8.76
N LEU A 166 10.24 11.56 8.90
CA LEU A 166 11.64 11.27 9.22
C LEU A 166 11.83 10.68 10.62
N SER A 167 10.84 10.84 11.50
CA SER A 167 10.83 10.22 12.84
C SER A 167 10.28 8.79 12.82
N GLY A 168 9.82 8.28 11.67
CA GLY A 168 9.35 6.92 11.48
C GLY A 168 10.42 6.02 10.84
N GLU A 169 10.17 4.71 10.88
CA GLU A 169 10.95 3.74 10.11
C GLU A 169 10.73 3.93 8.59
N PRO A 170 11.72 3.60 7.74
CA PRO A 170 13.10 3.32 8.12
C PRO A 170 13.95 4.60 8.33
N PHE A 171 13.39 5.78 8.06
CA PHE A 171 14.12 7.06 8.01
C PHE A 171 14.89 7.39 9.29
N ILE A 172 14.28 7.17 10.45
CA ILE A 172 14.88 7.49 11.76
C ILE A 172 16.24 6.82 12.00
N ARG A 173 16.54 5.74 11.27
CA ARG A 173 17.79 4.97 11.43
C ARG A 173 19.00 5.63 10.78
N PHE A 174 18.81 6.46 9.76
CA PHE A 174 19.91 7.00 8.95
C PHE A 174 19.71 8.44 8.47
N ALA A 175 18.51 9.01 8.60
CA ALA A 175 18.23 10.40 8.23
C ALA A 175 18.19 11.29 9.48
N SER A 176 18.75 12.49 9.37
CA SER A 176 18.68 13.51 10.43
C SER A 176 18.48 14.89 9.83
N VAL A 177 17.79 15.77 10.56
CA VAL A 177 17.66 17.18 10.18
C VAL A 177 18.76 17.97 10.86
N GLN A 178 19.59 18.66 10.08
CA GLN A 178 20.65 19.54 10.55
C GLN A 178 20.46 20.92 9.93
N GLN A 179 20.18 21.93 10.77
CA GLN A 179 19.79 23.27 10.33
C GLN A 179 18.61 23.21 9.34
N GLU A 180 18.81 23.62 8.09
CA GLU A 180 17.80 23.66 7.01
C GLU A 180 17.92 22.49 6.02
N HIS A 181 18.68 21.45 6.37
CA HIS A 181 18.93 20.30 5.49
C HIS A 181 18.64 18.96 6.18
N ILE A 182 18.21 17.99 5.39
CA ILE A 182 18.11 16.59 5.74
C ILE A 182 19.38 15.91 5.25
N ILE A 183 20.09 15.25 6.17
CA ILE A 183 21.33 14.54 5.92
C ILE A 183 21.07 13.05 6.02
N VAL A 184 21.49 12.30 5.01
CA VAL A 184 21.52 10.83 5.01
C VAL A 184 22.91 10.34 5.39
N ASP A 185 22.98 9.57 6.45
CA ASP A 185 24.13 8.76 6.85
C ASP A 185 24.14 7.46 6.03
N LYS A 186 24.85 7.48 4.90
CA LYS A 186 24.89 6.34 3.96
C LYS A 186 25.51 5.09 4.59
N GLU A 187 26.43 5.23 5.54
CA GLU A 187 27.03 4.09 6.23
C GLU A 187 25.99 3.37 7.08
N LYS A 188 25.19 4.11 7.87
CA LYS A 188 24.08 3.54 8.63
C LYS A 188 23.04 2.87 7.75
N LEU A 189 22.73 3.45 6.60
CA LEU A 189 21.81 2.81 5.65
C LEU A 189 22.36 1.47 5.13
N LEU A 190 23.64 1.41 4.75
CA LEU A 190 24.24 0.22 4.13
C LEU A 190 24.36 -0.97 5.10
N ILE A 191 24.50 -0.71 6.40
CA ILE A 191 24.54 -1.74 7.44
C ILE A 191 23.16 -2.08 8.01
N LEU A 192 22.11 -1.37 7.58
CA LEU A 192 20.75 -1.61 8.06
C LEU A 192 20.32 -3.03 7.69
N ASN A 193 19.93 -3.81 8.69
CA ASN A 193 19.40 -5.15 8.49
C ASN A 193 17.89 -5.07 8.21
N PRO A 194 17.41 -5.38 6.98
CA PRO A 194 16.00 -5.27 6.66
C PRO A 194 15.10 -6.19 7.48
N GLU A 195 15.63 -7.27 8.07
CA GLU A 195 14.86 -8.20 8.91
C GLU A 195 14.47 -7.60 10.27
N GLU A 196 15.08 -6.50 10.69
CA GLU A 196 14.74 -5.79 11.92
C GLU A 196 13.58 -4.79 11.75
N LEU A 197 13.17 -4.57 10.50
CA LEU A 197 12.09 -3.66 10.16
C LEU A 197 10.76 -4.41 10.05
N TYR A 198 9.65 -3.68 10.18
CA TYR A 198 8.35 -4.22 9.79
C TYR A 198 8.42 -4.73 8.34
N SER A 199 7.73 -5.84 8.05
CA SER A 199 7.82 -6.55 6.77
C SER A 199 7.63 -5.66 5.54
N TRP A 200 6.73 -4.69 5.61
CA TRP A 200 6.49 -3.73 4.51
C TRP A 200 7.65 -2.74 4.32
N HIS A 201 8.32 -2.29 5.39
CA HIS A 201 9.56 -1.52 5.27
C HIS A 201 10.75 -2.37 4.81
N SER A 202 10.79 -3.63 5.23
CA SER A 202 11.84 -4.59 4.85
C SER A 202 11.96 -4.73 3.34
N ALA A 203 10.83 -4.87 2.63
CA ALA A 203 10.80 -4.98 1.17
C ALA A 203 11.44 -3.76 0.47
N ILE A 204 11.09 -2.56 0.93
CA ILE A 204 11.60 -1.29 0.41
C ILE A 204 13.12 -1.21 0.58
N VAL A 205 13.62 -1.47 1.79
CA VAL A 205 15.05 -1.38 2.10
C VAL A 205 15.85 -2.46 1.37
N LYS A 206 15.33 -3.68 1.25
CA LYS A 206 15.97 -4.76 0.45
C LYS A 206 16.16 -4.33 -0.99
N GLN A 207 15.12 -3.80 -1.62
CA GLN A 207 15.19 -3.30 -2.99
C GLN A 207 16.22 -2.18 -3.12
N LEU A 208 16.16 -1.21 -2.21
CA LEU A 208 17.05 -0.04 -2.23
C LEU A 208 18.53 -0.45 -2.08
N LEU A 209 18.85 -1.33 -1.14
CA LEU A 209 20.22 -1.83 -0.94
C LEU A 209 20.72 -2.65 -2.13
N ALA A 210 19.85 -3.45 -2.75
CA ALA A 210 20.20 -4.16 -3.98
C ALA A 210 20.54 -3.19 -5.12
N GLU A 211 19.77 -2.11 -5.27
CA GLU A 211 20.06 -1.09 -6.28
C GLU A 211 21.33 -0.29 -6.00
N ILE A 212 21.60 0.10 -4.75
CA ILE A 212 22.84 0.80 -4.39
C ILE A 212 24.06 -0.08 -4.72
N ARG A 213 24.01 -1.37 -4.36
CA ARG A 213 25.09 -2.33 -4.61
C ARG A 213 25.32 -2.59 -6.10
N ASN A 214 24.26 -2.60 -6.91
CA ASN A 214 24.34 -2.93 -8.32
C ASN A 214 24.59 -1.73 -9.24
N LYS A 215 24.13 -0.52 -8.86
CA LYS A 215 24.10 0.67 -9.73
C LYS A 215 24.91 1.87 -9.20
N GLY A 216 25.45 1.81 -7.98
CA GLY A 216 26.25 2.90 -7.41
C GLY A 216 25.47 4.19 -7.17
N LEU A 217 24.19 4.09 -6.80
CA LEU A 217 23.35 5.21 -6.34
C LEU A 217 23.85 5.81 -5.02
#